data_AF-A0AAV4EM01-F1
#
_entry.id   AF-A0AAV4EM01-F1
#
_cell.length_a   1.000
_cell.length_b   1.000
_cell.length_c   1.000
_cell.angle_alpha   90.00
_cell.angle_beta   90.00
_cell.angle_gamma   90.00
#
_symmetry.space_group_name_H-M   'P 1'
#
loop_
_entity.id
_entity.type
_entity.pdbx_description
1 polymer ?
#
loop_
_entity_poly.entity_id
_entity_poly.type
_entity_poly.pdbx_seq_one_letter_code
_entity_poly.pdbx_strand_id
1 'polypeptide(L)'
;MFVNCYSTKLANWMTILSTAFKVAALLVIVAGGLVKLAQGNTHVLSTGFEGSTWDISKISLALYDALWAYDGWINLNSVTEEIHKPSKNLPRANIAGVFLVMVVYLATNMAYFTAMTTTELLQADAVAVVWGDRVLQQASLLIPLAVMISAFGAVNANAFAGSR
;
A
#
# COMPACT_ATOMS: atom_id res chain seq x y z
N MET A 1 13.70 3.70 -17.33
CA MET A 1 14.86 2.94 -17.84
C MET A 1 16.02 3.85 -18.26
N PHE A 2 15.83 4.86 -19.11
CA PHE A 2 16.89 5.82 -19.50
C PHE A 2 17.60 6.49 -18.30
N VAL A 3 16.85 6.89 -17.27
CA VAL A 3 17.42 7.49 -16.03
C VAL A 3 18.33 6.50 -15.27
N ASN A 4 17.98 5.21 -15.25
CA ASN A 4 18.72 4.18 -14.52
C ASN A 4 20.03 3.85 -15.22
N CYS A 5 20.05 3.94 -16.56
CA CYS A 5 21.27 3.78 -17.35
C CYS A 5 22.19 5.01 -17.29
N TYR A 6 21.64 6.19 -16.98
CA TYR A 6 22.42 7.44 -16.94
C TYR A 6 23.10 7.67 -15.58
N SER A 7 22.42 7.42 -14.46
CA SER A 7 23.02 7.56 -13.12
C SER A 7 22.31 6.73 -12.06
N THR A 8 23.02 5.76 -11.50
CA THR A 8 22.53 4.92 -10.39
C THR A 8 22.35 5.72 -9.09
N LYS A 9 23.15 6.78 -8.87
CA LYS A 9 23.02 7.68 -7.71
C LYS A 9 21.71 8.49 -7.75
N LEU A 10 21.36 9.03 -8.92
CA LEU A 10 20.12 9.79 -9.08
C LEU A 10 18.91 8.89 -8.88
N ALA A 11 18.96 7.69 -9.45
CA ALA A 11 17.87 6.73 -9.35
C ALA A 11 17.67 6.22 -7.91
N ASN A 12 18.74 6.03 -7.13
CA ASN A 12 18.63 5.69 -5.70
C ASN A 12 17.95 6.82 -4.90
N TRP A 13 18.33 8.08 -5.15
CA TRP A 13 17.68 9.24 -4.53
C TRP A 13 16.19 9.33 -4.86
N MET A 14 15.80 9.06 -6.11
CA MET A 14 14.39 9.03 -6.52
C MET A 14 13.59 7.94 -5.79
N THR A 15 14.19 6.77 -5.56
CA THR A 15 13.55 5.68 -4.80
C THR A 15 13.34 6.05 -3.33
N ILE A 16 14.34 6.67 -2.69
CA ILE A 16 14.23 7.12 -1.29
C ILE A 16 13.11 8.16 -1.16
N LEU A 17 13.11 9.15 -2.04
CA LEU A 17 12.10 10.21 -2.04
C LEU A 17 10.70 9.63 -2.25
N SER A 18 10.54 8.74 -3.25
CA SER A 18 9.26 8.06 -3.49
C SER A 18 8.79 7.23 -2.30
N THR A 19 9.71 6.54 -1.60
CA THR A 19 9.40 5.76 -0.40
C THR A 19 8.90 6.68 0.73
N ALA A 20 9.55 7.81 0.95
CA ALA A 20 9.13 8.79 1.95
C ALA A 20 7.73 9.34 1.64
N PHE A 21 7.46 9.69 0.38
CA PHE A 21 6.13 10.15 -0.06
C PHE A 21 5.06 9.07 0.10
N LYS A 22 5.36 7.81 -0.24
CA LYS A 22 4.44 6.69 -0.08
C LYS A 22 4.04 6.49 1.38
N VAL A 23 5.01 6.50 2.29
CA VAL A 23 4.76 6.37 3.73
C VAL A 23 3.96 7.56 4.25
N ALA A 24 4.30 8.78 3.85
CA ALA A 24 3.55 9.98 4.24
C ALA A 24 2.08 9.93 3.77
N ALA A 25 1.83 9.52 2.53
CA ALA A 25 0.48 9.38 1.99
C ALA A 25 -0.35 8.33 2.76
N LEU A 26 0.24 7.17 3.06
CA LEU A 26 -0.42 6.14 3.86
C LEU A 26 -0.74 6.63 5.27
N LEU A 27 0.16 7.36 5.91
CA LEU A 27 -0.09 7.96 7.23
C LEU A 27 -1.26 8.96 7.20
N VAL A 28 -1.34 9.80 6.16
CA VAL A 28 -2.47 10.72 5.97
C VAL A 28 -3.79 9.97 5.79
N ILE A 29 -3.79 8.89 4.99
CA ILE A 29 -5.00 8.07 4.79
C ILE A 29 -5.45 7.42 6.09
N VAL A 30 -4.53 6.78 6.82
CA VAL A 30 -4.83 6.13 8.10
C VAL A 30 -5.31 7.14 9.14
N ALA A 31 -4.66 8.30 9.25
CA ALA A 31 -5.09 9.36 10.17
C ALA A 31 -6.49 9.89 9.83
N GLY A 32 -6.77 10.14 8.55
CA GLY A 32 -8.10 10.58 8.10
C GLY A 32 -9.19 9.54 8.37
N GLY A 33 -8.87 8.25 8.19
CA GLY A 33 -9.76 7.14 8.57
C GLY A 33 -10.06 7.09 10.06
N LEU A 34 -9.05 7.26 10.91
CA LEU A 34 -9.23 7.30 12.37
C LEU A 34 -10.10 8.49 12.81
N VAL A 35 -9.92 9.66 12.19
CA VAL A 35 -10.78 10.83 12.45
C VAL A 35 -12.22 10.55 12.04
N LYS A 36 -12.46 9.95 10.87
CA LYS A 36 -13.80 9.57 10.40
C LYS A 36 -14.45 8.52 11.29
N LEU A 37 -13.67 7.57 11.80
CA LEU A 37 -14.12 6.58 12.77
C LEU A 37 -14.53 7.24 14.10
N ALA A 38 -13.72 8.18 14.60
CA ALA A 38 -14.02 8.94 15.81
C ALA A 38 -15.27 9.83 15.67
N GLN A 39 -15.59 10.26 14.44
CA GLN A 39 -16.83 10.97 14.11
C GLN A 39 -18.07 10.06 14.04
N GLY A 40 -17.91 8.74 14.23
CA GLY A 40 -19.02 7.78 14.27
C GLY A 40 -19.40 7.17 12.91
N ASN A 41 -18.57 7.31 11.87
CA ASN A 41 -18.83 6.71 10.55
C ASN A 41 -18.48 5.20 10.54
N THR A 42 -19.20 4.40 11.33
CA THR A 42 -19.00 2.95 11.47
C THR A 42 -20.04 2.11 10.73
N HIS A 43 -20.95 2.74 9.97
CA HIS A 43 -22.09 2.05 9.36
C HIS A 43 -21.67 0.89 8.44
N VAL A 44 -20.63 1.08 7.63
CA VAL A 44 -20.12 0.03 6.72
C VAL A 44 -19.47 -1.13 7.50
N LEU A 45 -18.96 -0.86 8.71
CA LEU A 45 -18.36 -1.87 9.56
C LEU A 45 -19.41 -2.76 10.23
N SER A 46 -20.57 -2.20 10.56
CA SER A 46 -21.69 -2.98 11.11
C SER A 46 -22.36 -3.91 10.10
N THR A 47 -22.37 -3.54 8.81
CA THR A 47 -23.00 -4.33 7.73
C THR A 47 -21.97 -5.12 6.90
N GLY A 48 -20.73 -5.25 7.36
CA GLY A 48 -19.59 -5.68 6.54
C GLY A 48 -19.69 -7.10 5.93
N PHE A 49 -20.53 -7.98 6.49
CA PHE A 49 -20.74 -9.34 5.97
C PHE A 49 -21.97 -9.49 5.07
N GLU A 50 -22.79 -8.45 4.95
CA GLU A 50 -23.98 -8.47 4.10
C GLU A 50 -23.56 -8.52 2.62
N GLY A 51 -24.20 -9.42 1.86
CA GLY A 51 -23.84 -9.63 0.45
C GLY A 51 -22.54 -10.42 0.22
N SER A 52 -21.99 -11.05 1.25
CA SER A 52 -20.83 -11.94 1.11
C SER A 52 -21.15 -13.17 0.26
N THR A 53 -20.13 -13.69 -0.41
CA THR A 53 -20.24 -14.85 -1.30
C THR A 53 -19.37 -15.99 -0.80
N TRP A 54 -19.92 -17.21 -0.84
CA TRP A 54 -19.19 -18.44 -0.50
C TRP A 54 -18.62 -19.15 -1.74
N ASP A 55 -18.65 -18.46 -2.89
CA ASP A 55 -18.08 -18.97 -4.13
C ASP A 55 -16.55 -19.08 -4.01
N ILE A 56 -16.04 -20.30 -4.07
CA ILE A 56 -14.62 -20.62 -3.92
C ILE A 56 -13.78 -19.90 -4.98
N SER A 57 -14.30 -19.71 -6.20
CA SER A 57 -13.57 -19.05 -7.28
C SER A 57 -13.39 -17.57 -6.98
N LYS A 58 -14.45 -16.91 -6.50
CA LYS A 58 -14.39 -15.49 -6.09
C LYS A 58 -13.48 -15.28 -4.90
N ILE A 59 -13.55 -16.17 -3.91
CA ILE A 59 -12.64 -16.15 -2.75
C ILE A 59 -11.19 -16.33 -3.21
N SER A 60 -10.93 -17.26 -4.13
CA SER A 60 -9.58 -17.52 -4.65
C SER A 60 -9.00 -16.31 -5.41
N LEU A 61 -9.83 -15.62 -6.22
CA LEU A 61 -9.41 -14.39 -6.90
C LEU A 61 -9.11 -13.26 -5.91
N ALA A 62 -9.96 -13.07 -4.90
CA ALA A 62 -9.71 -12.07 -3.87
C ALA A 62 -8.40 -12.34 -3.08
N LEU A 63 -8.12 -13.62 -2.78
CA LEU A 63 -6.86 -14.02 -2.15
C LEU A 63 -5.66 -13.80 -3.08
N TYR A 64 -5.81 -14.04 -4.38
CA TYR A 64 -4.77 -13.78 -5.37
C TYR A 64 -4.40 -12.29 -5.41
N ASP A 65 -5.39 -11.41 -5.49
CA ASP A 65 -5.18 -9.95 -5.48
C ASP A 65 -4.55 -9.48 -4.16
N ALA A 66 -4.98 -10.05 -3.03
CA ALA A 66 -4.38 -9.77 -1.74
C ALA A 66 -2.91 -10.21 -1.69
N LEU A 67 -2.59 -11.42 -2.17
CA LEU A 67 -1.20 -11.92 -2.21
C LEU A 67 -0.31 -11.07 -3.10
N TRP A 68 -0.83 -10.56 -4.22
CA TRP A 68 -0.10 -9.64 -5.09
C TRP A 68 0.29 -8.36 -4.35
N ALA A 69 -0.59 -7.82 -3.48
CA ALA A 69 -0.27 -6.65 -2.67
C ALA A 69 0.85 -6.90 -1.63
N TYR A 70 1.09 -8.15 -1.22
CA TYR A 70 2.17 -8.54 -0.32
C TYR A 70 3.45 -9.00 -1.06
N ASP A 71 3.44 -9.02 -2.39
CA ASP A 71 4.61 -9.44 -3.15
C ASP A 71 5.83 -8.54 -2.90
N GLY A 72 7.03 -9.14 -2.91
CA GLY A 72 8.30 -8.45 -2.67
C GLY A 72 9.04 -8.86 -1.39
N TRP A 73 8.43 -9.68 -0.53
CA TRP A 73 9.11 -10.24 0.66
C TRP A 73 10.33 -11.11 0.31
N ILE A 74 10.35 -11.72 -0.89
CA ILE A 74 11.46 -12.54 -1.38
C ILE A 74 12.73 -11.70 -1.60
N ASN A 75 12.59 -10.40 -1.91
CA ASN A 75 13.73 -9.52 -2.18
C ASN A 75 14.65 -9.34 -0.95
N LEU A 76 14.14 -9.56 0.27
CA LEU A 76 14.93 -9.54 1.49
C LEU A 76 15.95 -10.70 1.54
N ASN A 77 15.67 -11.81 0.87
CA ASN A 77 16.61 -12.94 0.80
C ASN A 77 17.84 -12.57 -0.05
N SER A 78 17.71 -11.66 -1.01
CA SER A 78 18.82 -11.21 -1.88
C SER A 78 19.87 -10.36 -1.17
N VAL A 79 19.58 -9.86 0.04
CA VAL A 79 20.51 -9.09 0.87
C VAL A 79 20.96 -9.86 2.11
N THR A 80 20.76 -11.18 2.13
CA THR A 80 21.12 -12.05 3.27
C THR A 80 22.61 -11.94 3.65
N GLU A 81 23.49 -11.75 2.67
CA GLU A 81 24.94 -11.63 2.88
C GLU A 81 25.34 -10.34 3.61
N GLU A 82 24.51 -9.30 3.58
CA GLU A 82 24.75 -8.02 4.25
C GLU A 82 24.17 -7.99 5.69
N ILE A 83 23.37 -8.99 6.07
CA ILE A 83 22.69 -9.05 7.36
C ILE A 83 23.61 -9.65 8.42
N HIS A 84 23.83 -8.92 9.51
CA HIS A 84 24.52 -9.45 10.69
C HIS A 84 23.70 -10.60 11.31
N LYS A 85 24.26 -11.81 11.41
CA LYS A 85 23.59 -13.03 11.91
C LYS A 85 22.32 -13.40 11.13
N PRO A 86 22.45 -13.76 9.83
CA PRO A 86 21.31 -13.95 8.94
C PRO A 86 20.35 -15.05 9.39
N SER A 87 20.87 -16.15 9.96
CA SER A 87 20.05 -17.29 10.42
C SER A 87 18.99 -16.94 11.48
N LYS A 88 19.18 -15.86 12.24
CA LYS A 88 18.22 -15.38 13.25
C LYS A 88 17.54 -14.08 12.82
N ASN A 89 18.26 -13.17 12.18
CA ASN A 89 17.74 -11.84 11.88
C ASN A 89 16.91 -11.80 10.61
N LEU A 90 17.21 -12.61 9.59
CA LEU A 90 16.42 -12.66 8.35
C LEU A 90 14.97 -13.15 8.61
N PRO A 91 14.73 -14.28 9.31
CA PRO A 91 13.35 -14.70 9.61
C PRO A 91 12.59 -13.69 10.47
N ARG A 92 13.26 -13.08 11.46
CA ARG A 92 12.65 -12.06 12.33
C ARG A 92 12.29 -10.80 11.56
N ALA A 93 13.17 -10.33 10.67
CA ALA A 93 12.92 -9.17 9.83
C ALA A 93 11.74 -9.42 8.87
N ASN A 94 11.67 -10.60 8.25
CA ASN A 94 10.55 -10.97 7.38
C ASN A 94 9.22 -10.98 8.15
N ILE A 95 9.15 -11.66 9.29
CA ILE A 95 7.92 -11.73 10.09
C ILE A 95 7.50 -10.34 10.56
N ALA A 96 8.42 -9.55 11.11
CA ALA A 96 8.12 -8.19 11.57
C ALA A 96 7.69 -7.26 10.41
N GLY A 97 8.36 -7.37 9.25
CA GLY A 97 8.02 -6.60 8.05
C GLY A 97 6.64 -6.92 7.51
N VAL A 98 6.34 -8.21 7.30
CA VAL A 98 5.02 -8.66 6.81
C VAL A 98 3.91 -8.26 7.80
N PHE A 99 4.15 -8.43 9.10
CA PHE A 99 3.17 -8.04 10.12
C PHE A 99 2.90 -6.53 10.13
N LEU A 100 3.95 -5.70 10.00
CA LEU A 100 3.79 -4.25 9.92
C LEU A 100 3.00 -3.85 8.66
N VAL A 101 3.31 -4.45 7.51
CA VAL A 101 2.56 -4.22 6.26
C VAL A 101 1.10 -4.63 6.43
N MET A 102 0.83 -5.76 7.08
CA MET A 102 -0.53 -6.22 7.37
C MET A 102 -1.32 -5.19 8.18
N VAL A 103 -0.75 -4.65 9.26
CA VAL A 103 -1.41 -3.63 10.07
C VAL A 103 -1.72 -2.37 9.24
N VAL A 104 -0.77 -1.90 8.43
CA VAL A 104 -0.96 -0.72 7.57
C VAL A 104 -2.05 -0.98 6.53
N TYR A 105 -2.07 -2.15 5.90
CA TYR A 105 -3.07 -2.49 4.89
C TYR A 105 -4.47 -2.61 5.48
N LEU A 106 -4.62 -3.23 6.65
CA LEU A 106 -5.90 -3.29 7.36
C LEU A 106 -6.37 -1.89 7.76
N ALA A 107 -5.48 -1.05 8.29
CA ALA A 107 -5.81 0.33 8.67
C ALA A 107 -6.20 1.19 7.45
N THR A 108 -5.56 0.99 6.31
CA THR A 108 -5.86 1.71 5.06
C THR A 108 -7.21 1.29 4.49
N ASN A 109 -7.50 -0.02 4.44
CA ASN A 109 -8.81 -0.52 4.00
C ASN A 109 -9.93 -0.03 4.93
N MET A 110 -9.70 -0.04 6.23
CA MET A 110 -10.61 0.54 7.22
C MET A 110 -10.89 2.02 6.92
N ALA A 111 -9.85 2.81 6.63
CA ALA A 111 -10.00 4.22 6.28
C ALA A 111 -10.88 4.42 5.03
N TYR A 112 -10.77 3.56 4.01
CA TYR A 112 -11.64 3.61 2.84
C TYR A 112 -13.10 3.32 3.19
N PHE A 113 -13.38 2.28 3.97
CA PHE A 113 -14.75 1.93 4.37
C PHE A 113 -15.42 2.98 5.26
N THR A 114 -14.66 3.77 6.02
CA THR A 114 -15.23 4.86 6.84
C THR A 114 -15.63 6.10 6.01
N ALA A 115 -15.13 6.23 4.78
CA ALA A 115 -15.33 7.41 3.95
C ALA A 115 -16.19 7.15 2.70
N MET A 116 -16.35 5.89 2.30
CA MET A 116 -17.00 5.50 1.04
C MET A 116 -17.93 4.29 1.25
N THR A 117 -18.96 4.20 0.41
CA THR A 117 -19.83 3.02 0.34
C THR A 117 -19.19 1.89 -0.46
N THR A 118 -19.62 0.64 -0.25
CA THR A 118 -19.12 -0.52 -0.99
C THR A 118 -19.32 -0.37 -2.50
N THR A 119 -20.44 0.22 -2.94
CA THR A 119 -20.71 0.47 -4.36
C THR A 119 -19.70 1.45 -4.97
N GLU A 120 -19.38 2.54 -4.26
CA GLU A 120 -18.38 3.50 -4.73
C GLU A 120 -16.98 2.88 -4.77
N LEU A 121 -16.63 2.05 -3.78
CA LEU A 121 -15.37 1.30 -3.76
C LEU A 121 -15.23 0.38 -4.98
N LEU A 122 -16.31 -0.30 -5.38
CA LEU A 122 -16.31 -1.20 -6.55
C LEU A 122 -16.31 -0.46 -7.89
N GLN A 123 -16.81 0.77 -7.93
CA GLN A 123 -16.86 1.60 -9.15
C GLN A 123 -15.64 2.51 -9.31
N ALA A 124 -14.82 2.66 -8.27
CA ALA A 124 -13.68 3.55 -8.29
C ALA A 124 -12.49 2.92 -9.03
N ASP A 125 -12.07 3.55 -10.14
CA ASP A 125 -10.80 3.20 -10.81
C ASP A 125 -9.57 3.43 -9.91
N ALA A 126 -9.65 4.43 -9.02
CA ALA A 126 -8.59 4.79 -8.09
C ALA A 126 -9.16 5.13 -6.70
N VAL A 127 -9.32 4.12 -5.85
CA VAL A 127 -9.92 4.22 -4.51
C VAL A 127 -9.29 5.32 -3.66
N ALA A 128 -7.95 5.44 -3.67
CA ALA A 128 -7.24 6.46 -2.89
C ALA A 128 -7.60 7.89 -3.30
N VAL A 129 -7.82 8.14 -4.60
CA VAL A 129 -8.16 9.47 -5.12
C VAL A 129 -9.57 9.84 -4.68
N VAL A 130 -10.53 8.92 -4.85
CA VAL A 130 -11.92 9.13 -4.41
C VAL A 130 -11.99 9.37 -2.90
N TRP A 131 -11.20 8.64 -2.11
CA TRP A 131 -11.04 8.90 -0.68
C TRP A 131 -10.52 10.31 -0.41
N GLY A 132 -9.50 10.76 -1.15
CA GLY A 132 -8.93 12.11 -1.05
C GLY A 132 -9.97 13.20 -1.32
N ASP A 133 -10.81 13.02 -2.34
CA ASP A 133 -11.89 13.96 -2.66
C ASP A 133 -12.94 14.03 -1.54
N ARG A 134 -13.26 12.90 -0.92
CA ARG A 134 -14.25 12.81 0.17
C ARG A 134 -13.75 13.37 1.50
N VAL A 135 -12.47 13.15 1.83
CA VAL A 135 -11.92 13.47 3.15
C VAL A 135 -11.13 14.78 3.16
N LEU A 136 -10.28 15.00 2.16
CA LEU A 136 -9.37 16.16 2.12
C LEU A 136 -9.92 17.34 1.32
N GLN A 137 -10.92 17.13 0.45
CA GLN A 137 -11.62 18.15 -0.34
C GLN A 137 -10.66 19.14 -1.03
N GLN A 138 -10.34 20.29 -0.42
CA GLN A 138 -9.43 21.29 -1.00
C GLN A 138 -8.00 20.77 -1.23
N ALA A 139 -7.58 19.76 -0.48
CA ALA A 139 -6.26 19.14 -0.60
C ALA A 139 -6.28 17.80 -1.35
N SER A 140 -7.38 17.47 -2.07
CA SER A 140 -7.53 16.16 -2.70
C SER A 140 -6.46 15.86 -3.75
N LEU A 141 -5.95 16.88 -4.45
CA LEU A 141 -4.87 16.78 -5.43
C LEU A 141 -3.55 16.23 -4.87
N LEU A 142 -3.33 16.29 -3.56
CA LEU A 142 -2.12 15.75 -2.94
C LEU A 142 -2.07 14.22 -3.03
N ILE A 143 -3.22 13.55 -2.95
CA ILE A 143 -3.29 12.08 -3.00
C ILE A 143 -2.91 11.52 -4.39
N PRO A 144 -3.51 11.94 -5.52
CA PRO A 144 -3.10 11.45 -6.84
C PRO A 144 -1.65 11.79 -7.15
N LEU A 145 -1.14 12.97 -6.75
CA LEU A 145 0.27 13.31 -6.89
C LEU A 145 1.17 12.33 -6.13
N ALA A 146 0.84 12.03 -4.87
CA ALA A 146 1.60 11.08 -4.07
C ALA A 146 1.53 9.65 -4.64
N VAL A 147 0.37 9.22 -5.13
CA VAL A 147 0.18 7.91 -5.77
C VAL A 147 1.01 7.80 -7.05
N MET A 148 1.03 8.85 -7.89
CA MET A 148 1.86 8.88 -9.09
C MET A 148 3.35 8.80 -8.77
N ILE A 149 3.83 9.56 -7.78
CA ILE A 149 5.22 9.51 -7.33
C ILE A 149 5.58 8.13 -6.76
N SER A 150 4.65 7.50 -6.03
CA SER A 150 4.80 6.15 -5.50
C SER A 150 4.89 5.10 -6.63
N ALA A 151 3.99 5.16 -7.61
CA ALA A 151 3.98 4.24 -8.75
C ALA A 151 5.27 4.35 -9.57
N PHE A 152 5.74 5.59 -9.80
CA PHE A 152 7.00 5.84 -10.49
C PHE A 152 8.20 5.25 -9.73
N GLY A 153 8.28 5.45 -8.41
CA GLY A 153 9.35 4.89 -7.61
C GLY A 153 9.33 3.37 -7.52
N ALA A 154 8.15 2.75 -7.51
CA ALA A 154 8.00 1.29 -7.53
C ALA A 154 8.56 0.70 -8.84
N VAL A 155 8.22 1.27 -9.99
CA VAL A 155 8.78 0.86 -11.29
C VAL A 155 10.30 1.04 -11.32
N ASN A 156 10.79 2.14 -10.76
CA ASN A 156 12.21 2.40 -10.66
C ASN A 156 12.93 1.34 -9.80
N ALA A 157 12.41 1.03 -8.61
CA ALA A 157 12.96 0.03 -7.71
C ALA A 157 12.94 -1.38 -8.31
N ASN A 158 11.84 -1.76 -8.97
CA ASN A 158 11.72 -3.05 -9.64
C ASN A 158 12.73 -3.21 -10.78
N ALA A 159 13.04 -2.13 -11.51
CA ALA A 159 14.09 -2.17 -12.53
C ALA A 159 15.48 -2.45 -11.95
N PHE A 160 15.79 -2.01 -10.73
CA PHE A 160 17.04 -2.36 -10.04
C PHE A 160 17.05 -3.79 -9.53
N ALA A 161 15.93 -4.25 -8.97
CA ALA A 161 15.80 -5.62 -8.48
C ALA A 161 15.91 -6.64 -9.62
N GLY A 162 15.30 -6.38 -10.78
CA GLY A 162 15.35 -7.28 -11.94
C GLY A 162 16.68 -7.28 -12.71
N SER A 163 17.59 -6.33 -12.42
CA SER A 163 18.93 -6.30 -13.01
C SER A 163 20.01 -7.03 -12.18
N ARG A 164 19.66 -7.51 -10.99
CA ARG A 164 20.53 -8.34 -10.14
C ARG A 164 20.34 -9.81 -10.48
#